data_AF-A0A8D2AMW2-F1
#
_entry.id   AF-A0A8D2AMW2-F1
#
_cell.length_a   1.000
_cell.length_b   1.000
_cell.length_c   1.000
_cell.angle_alpha   90.00
_cell.angle_beta   90.00
_cell.angle_gamma   90.00
#
_symmetry.space_group_name_H-M   'P 1'
#
loop_
_entity.id
_entity.type
_entity.pdbx_description
1 polymer ?
#
loop_
_entity_poly.entity_id
_entity_poly.type
_entity_poly.pdbx_seq_one_letter_code
_entity_poly.pdbx_strand_id
1 'polypeptide(L)'
;MSSSRLGLCLAVCLLNISEARKKYVVENIAKAAFEKNGQKHPEVSVLNIFSDQDYNRSVITIATSVDKLGLAEDLVLHLPDCNVFLFGEANLPKKLSLVQRRKQLGWFTRRDFSALEPDLRRCGLTACFRAL
;
A
#
# COMPACT_ATOMS: atom_id res chain seq x y z
N MET A 1 -39.59 -11.88 3.47
CA MET A 1 -38.14 -12.19 3.51
C MET A 1 -37.40 -10.88 3.68
N SER A 2 -36.74 -10.68 4.82
CA SER A 2 -35.94 -9.47 5.07
C SER A 2 -34.72 -9.53 4.15
N SER A 3 -34.68 -8.65 3.14
CA SER A 3 -33.48 -8.44 2.35
C SER A 3 -32.48 -7.73 3.26
N SER A 4 -31.60 -8.52 3.89
CA SER A 4 -30.41 -8.02 4.55
C SER A 4 -29.56 -7.36 3.48
N ARG A 5 -29.72 -6.04 3.32
CA ARG A 5 -28.72 -5.22 2.62
C ARG A 5 -27.45 -5.36 3.45
N LEU A 6 -26.59 -6.32 3.09
CA LEU A 6 -25.19 -6.29 3.47
C LEU A 6 -24.71 -4.90 3.05
N GLY A 7 -24.56 -4.01 4.03
CA GLY A 7 -24.07 -2.66 3.77
C GLY A 7 -22.75 -2.79 3.04
N LEU A 8 -22.60 -2.09 1.92
CA LEU A 8 -21.32 -2.04 1.22
C LEU A 8 -20.31 -1.41 2.18
N CYS A 9 -19.46 -2.24 2.80
CA CYS A 9 -18.39 -1.77 3.64
C CYS A 9 -17.26 -1.29 2.73
N LEU A 10 -16.96 0.00 2.81
CA LEU A 10 -15.84 0.61 2.11
C LEU A 10 -14.64 0.66 3.05
N ALA A 11 -13.49 0.27 2.53
CA ALA A 11 -12.21 0.48 3.17
C ALA A 11 -11.36 1.47 2.39
N VAL A 12 -10.50 2.17 3.12
CA VAL A 12 -9.58 3.17 2.57
C VAL A 12 -8.14 2.73 2.86
N CYS A 13 -7.32 2.72 1.82
CA CYS A 13 -5.89 2.48 1.88
C CYS A 13 -5.14 3.80 1.68
N LEU A 14 -4.16 4.06 2.53
CA LEU A 14 -3.23 5.19 2.41
C LEU A 14 -1.84 4.66 2.08
N LEU A 15 -1.48 4.74 0.81
CA LEU A 15 -0.22 4.23 0.30
C LEU A 15 0.86 5.31 0.41
N ASN A 16 1.87 5.07 1.24
CA ASN A 16 2.98 6.00 1.44
C ASN A 16 4.15 5.60 0.53
N ILE A 17 4.57 6.51 -0.35
CA ILE A 17 5.56 6.28 -1.40
C ILE A 17 6.77 7.18 -1.12
N SER A 18 7.98 6.60 -1.13
CA SER A 18 9.25 7.32 -0.97
C SER A 18 9.78 7.87 -2.30
N GLU A 19 8.89 8.47 -3.08
CA GLU A 19 9.17 9.10 -4.36
C GLU A 19 8.07 10.14 -4.62
N ALA A 20 8.46 11.36 -4.96
CA ALA A 20 7.56 12.44 -5.36
C ALA A 20 8.14 13.34 -6.47
N ARG A 21 9.43 13.20 -6.77
CA ARG A 21 10.16 14.01 -7.77
C ARG A 21 9.92 13.46 -9.18
N LYS A 22 9.86 12.13 -9.31
CA LYS A 22 9.52 11.45 -10.57
C LYS A 22 8.02 11.22 -10.64
N LYS A 23 7.30 12.21 -11.17
CA LYS A 23 5.82 12.18 -11.31
C LYS A 23 5.31 10.89 -11.98
N TYR A 24 5.97 10.44 -13.06
CA TYR A 24 5.58 9.23 -13.79
C TYR A 24 5.63 7.96 -12.93
N VAL A 25 6.52 7.89 -11.93
CA VAL A 25 6.61 6.75 -11.00
C VAL A 25 5.37 6.71 -10.12
N VAL A 26 5.00 7.85 -9.53
CA VAL A 26 3.82 7.96 -8.67
C VAL A 26 2.53 7.68 -9.45
N GLU A 27 2.43 8.20 -10.67
CA GLU A 27 1.30 7.95 -11.56
C GLU A 27 1.19 6.48 -11.98
N ASN A 28 2.31 5.81 -12.28
CA ASN A 28 2.32 4.39 -12.59
C ASN A 28 1.89 3.53 -11.39
N ILE A 29 2.29 3.90 -10.17
CA ILE A 29 1.82 3.22 -8.95
C ILE A 29 0.32 3.42 -8.75
N ALA A 30 -0.20 4.65 -8.94
CA ALA A 30 -1.63 4.92 -8.86
C ALA A 30 -2.42 4.09 -9.89
N LYS A 31 -1.90 4.00 -11.11
CA LYS A 31 -2.49 3.24 -12.21
C LYS A 31 -2.49 1.74 -11.92
N ALA A 32 -1.39 1.19 -11.40
CA ALA A 32 -1.31 -0.22 -10.99
C ALA A 32 -2.29 -0.57 -9.87
N ALA A 33 -2.67 0.39 -9.03
CA ALA A 33 -3.67 0.18 -7.99
C ALA A 33 -5.10 0.14 -8.53
N PHE A 34 -5.33 0.73 -9.71
CA PHE A 34 -6.64 0.87 -10.32
C PHE A 34 -6.87 -0.09 -11.49
N GLU A 35 -5.81 -0.53 -12.18
CA GLU A 35 -5.88 -1.35 -13.39
C GLU A 35 -5.26 -2.73 -13.16
N LYS A 36 -6.01 -3.78 -13.52
CA LYS A 36 -5.52 -5.17 -13.55
C LYS A 36 -5.65 -5.70 -14.97
N ASN A 37 -4.55 -6.18 -15.56
CA ASN A 37 -4.50 -6.66 -16.94
C ASN A 37 -5.06 -5.65 -17.98
N GLY A 38 -4.86 -4.35 -17.76
CA GLY A 38 -5.36 -3.29 -18.64
C GLY A 38 -6.87 -3.01 -18.51
N GLN A 39 -7.56 -3.65 -17.57
CA GLN A 39 -8.96 -3.36 -17.24
C GLN A 39 -9.06 -2.62 -15.91
N LYS A 40 -9.95 -1.63 -15.85
CA LYS A 40 -10.22 -0.86 -14.64
C LYS A 40 -10.92 -1.75 -13.62
N HIS A 41 -10.46 -1.76 -12.36
CA HIS A 41 -11.21 -2.36 -11.28
C HIS A 41 -12.46 -1.52 -10.99
N PRO A 42 -13.67 -2.03 -11.23
CA PRO A 42 -14.90 -1.24 -11.11
C PRO A 42 -15.18 -0.79 -9.67
N GLU A 43 -14.59 -1.46 -8.69
CA GLU A 43 -14.83 -1.26 -7.25
C GLU A 43 -13.66 -0.55 -6.54
N VAL A 44 -12.66 -0.07 -7.28
CA VAL A 44 -11.50 0.64 -6.72
C VAL A 44 -11.51 2.08 -7.22
N SER A 45 -11.23 3.03 -6.35
CA SER A 45 -11.15 4.44 -6.71
C SER A 45 -9.95 5.11 -6.03
N VAL A 46 -9.10 5.75 -6.82
CA VAL A 46 -8.06 6.64 -6.29
C VAL A 46 -8.73 7.97 -5.94
N LEU A 47 -8.83 8.27 -4.66
CA LEU A 47 -9.49 9.47 -4.14
C LEU A 47 -8.56 10.69 -4.13
N ASN A 48 -7.26 10.48 -3.91
CA ASN A 48 -6.29 11.56 -3.82
C ASN A 48 -4.87 11.09 -4.12
N ILE A 49 -4.05 11.98 -4.68
CA ILE A 49 -2.60 11.83 -4.80
C ILE A 49 -1.97 13.12 -4.27
N PHE A 50 -1.34 13.04 -3.09
CA PHE A 50 -0.55 14.12 -2.52
C PHE A 50 0.93 13.85 -2.76
N SER A 51 1.70 14.87 -3.15
CA SER A 51 3.14 14.73 -3.42
C SER A 51 3.90 15.92 -2.84
N ASP A 52 4.89 15.64 -2.00
CA ASP A 52 5.84 16.60 -1.45
C ASP A 52 7.22 16.33 -2.07
N GLN A 53 7.65 17.22 -2.96
CA GLN A 53 8.90 17.06 -3.72
C GLN A 53 10.15 17.32 -2.87
N ASP A 54 10.04 18.25 -1.90
CA ASP A 54 11.12 18.61 -1.00
C ASP A 54 11.42 17.44 -0.06
N TYR A 55 10.38 16.84 0.49
CA TYR A 55 10.47 15.65 1.34
C TYR A 55 10.60 14.32 0.55
N ASN A 56 10.46 14.38 -0.78
CA ASN A 56 10.44 13.22 -1.69
C ASN A 56 9.48 12.10 -1.24
N ARG A 57 8.25 12.49 -0.92
CA ARG A 57 7.21 11.56 -0.45
C ARG A 57 5.87 11.86 -1.10
N SER A 58 5.22 10.81 -1.60
CA SER A 58 3.83 10.87 -2.05
C SER A 58 2.93 10.01 -1.19
N VAL A 59 1.65 10.37 -1.14
CA VAL A 59 0.59 9.60 -0.49
C VAL A 59 -0.55 9.43 -1.48
N ILE A 60 -0.92 8.19 -1.78
CA ILE A 60 -2.09 7.86 -2.59
C ILE A 60 -3.19 7.35 -1.67
N THR A 61 -4.36 7.97 -1.75
CA THR A 61 -5.57 7.52 -1.05
C THR A 61 -6.43 6.72 -1.99
N ILE A 62 -6.76 5.49 -1.61
CA ILE A 62 -7.54 4.56 -2.44
C ILE A 62 -8.73 4.08 -1.61
N ALA A 63 -9.92 4.07 -2.18
CA ALA A 63 -11.09 3.45 -1.57
C ALA A 63 -11.55 2.25 -2.39
N THR A 64 -11.99 1.19 -1.70
CA THR A 64 -12.57 0.00 -2.32
C THR A 64 -13.49 -0.74 -1.35
N SER A 65 -14.20 -1.76 -1.82
CA SER A 65 -14.94 -2.67 -0.95
C SER A 65 -13.96 -3.42 -0.04
N VAL A 66 -14.35 -3.67 1.23
CA VAL A 66 -13.55 -4.47 2.18
C VAL A 66 -13.16 -5.82 1.57
N ASP A 67 -14.06 -6.45 0.81
CA ASP A 67 -13.83 -7.75 0.17
C ASP A 67 -12.79 -7.71 -0.96
N LYS A 68 -12.42 -6.50 -1.41
CA LYS A 68 -11.42 -6.23 -2.46
C LYS A 68 -10.17 -5.54 -1.94
N LEU A 69 -10.08 -5.30 -0.63
CA LEU A 69 -8.96 -4.62 0.00
C LEU A 69 -7.67 -5.48 0.08
N GLY A 70 -7.63 -6.65 -0.56
CA GLY A 70 -6.40 -7.38 -0.89
C GLY A 70 -5.45 -6.61 -1.83
N LEU A 71 -5.74 -5.33 -2.09
CA LEU A 71 -5.01 -4.42 -2.94
C LEU A 71 -3.50 -4.38 -2.71
N ALA A 72 -2.93 -4.60 -1.51
CA ALA A 72 -1.46 -4.67 -1.43
C ALA A 72 -0.93 -5.96 -1.98
N GLU A 73 -1.57 -7.09 -1.68
CA GLU A 73 -1.13 -8.36 -2.24
C GLU A 73 -1.20 -8.27 -3.76
N ASP A 74 -2.29 -7.70 -4.30
CA ASP A 74 -2.43 -7.43 -5.72
C ASP A 74 -1.42 -6.37 -6.23
N LEU A 75 -1.16 -5.26 -5.54
CA LEU A 75 -0.17 -4.24 -5.97
C LEU A 75 1.23 -4.85 -6.06
N VAL A 76 1.57 -5.67 -5.08
CA VAL A 76 2.85 -6.38 -4.94
C VAL A 76 3.02 -7.39 -6.07
N LEU A 77 1.94 -8.05 -6.51
CA LEU A 77 1.99 -8.94 -7.68
C LEU A 77 2.31 -8.21 -9.00
N HIS A 78 2.00 -6.92 -9.11
CA HIS A 78 2.15 -6.17 -10.37
C HIS A 78 3.40 -5.27 -10.41
N LEU A 79 4.14 -5.15 -9.29
CA LEU A 79 5.34 -4.32 -9.19
C LEU A 79 6.55 -5.21 -8.95
N PRO A 80 7.36 -5.56 -9.98
CA PRO A 80 8.56 -6.36 -9.79
C PRO A 80 9.60 -5.64 -8.89
N ASP A 81 10.48 -6.43 -8.27
CA ASP A 81 11.64 -6.07 -7.41
C ASP A 81 11.48 -5.03 -6.27
N CYS A 82 10.95 -5.43 -5.13
CA CYS A 82 10.90 -4.62 -3.92
C CYS A 82 10.71 -5.49 -2.60
N ASN A 83 10.55 -4.91 -1.41
CA ASN A 83 10.19 -5.64 -0.17
C ASN A 83 9.00 -5.07 0.66
N VAL A 84 8.04 -5.91 1.05
CA VAL A 84 6.84 -5.49 1.82
C VAL A 84 7.03 -5.77 3.31
N PHE A 85 6.73 -4.76 4.13
CA PHE A 85 6.82 -4.86 5.57
C PHE A 85 5.52 -4.41 6.22
N LEU A 86 4.91 -5.32 6.97
CA LEU A 86 3.70 -5.10 7.73
C LEU A 86 4.03 -4.39 9.05
N PHE A 87 3.09 -3.57 9.53
CA PHE A 87 3.15 -2.84 10.79
C PHE A 87 1.72 -2.68 11.35
N GLY A 88 1.59 -2.21 12.59
CA GLY A 88 0.31 -2.07 13.27
C GLY A 88 -0.41 -3.40 13.41
N GLU A 89 -1.73 -3.40 13.21
CA GLU A 89 -2.56 -4.61 13.32
C GLU A 89 -2.14 -5.76 12.38
N ALA A 90 -1.52 -5.44 11.24
CA ALA A 90 -1.03 -6.44 10.30
C ALA A 90 0.31 -7.09 10.72
N ASN A 91 1.05 -6.52 11.67
CA ASN A 91 2.34 -7.05 12.12
C ASN A 91 2.17 -8.03 13.28
N LEU A 92 1.46 -9.12 13.06
CA LEU A 92 1.24 -10.11 14.11
C LEU A 92 2.52 -10.93 14.40
N PRO A 93 2.77 -11.31 15.66
CA PRO A 93 1.97 -11.01 16.86
C PRO A 93 2.32 -9.66 17.51
N LYS A 94 3.44 -9.02 17.12
CA LYS A 94 4.05 -7.91 17.88
C LYS A 94 3.34 -6.56 17.73
N LYS A 95 2.54 -6.41 16.67
CA LYS A 95 1.78 -5.22 16.27
C LYS A 95 2.59 -3.92 16.31
N LEU A 96 3.84 -3.98 15.87
CA LEU A 96 4.76 -2.84 15.99
C LEU A 96 4.25 -1.64 15.20
N SER A 97 4.28 -0.45 15.80
CA SER A 97 3.99 0.79 15.08
C SER A 97 4.95 0.98 13.89
N LEU A 98 4.55 1.80 12.91
CA LEU A 98 5.39 2.12 11.75
C LEU A 98 6.77 2.63 12.15
N VAL A 99 6.84 3.47 13.19
CA VAL A 99 8.10 4.02 13.70
C VAL A 99 9.00 2.92 14.27
N GLN A 100 8.44 2.02 15.07
CA GLN A 100 9.18 0.89 15.62
C GLN A 100 9.65 -0.06 14.53
N ARG A 101 8.78 -0.36 13.54
CA ARG A 101 9.13 -1.23 12.40
C ARG A 101 10.24 -0.62 11.55
N ARG A 102 10.18 0.68 11.24
CA ARG A 102 11.26 1.40 10.53
C ARG A 102 12.58 1.38 11.28
N LYS A 103 12.56 1.55 12.61
CA LYS A 103 13.78 1.43 13.44
C LYS A 103 14.34 0.02 13.39
N GLN A 104 13.49 -1.00 13.52
CA GLN A 104 13.90 -2.41 13.46
C GLN A 104 14.56 -2.76 12.12
N LEU A 105 14.00 -2.25 11.02
CA LEU A 105 14.53 -2.48 9.66
C LEU A 105 15.76 -1.62 9.35
N GLY A 106 16.15 -0.71 10.23
CA GLY A 106 17.20 0.28 9.96
C GLY A 106 16.85 1.18 8.78
N TRP A 107 15.57 1.53 8.61
CA TRP A 107 15.02 2.19 7.42
C TRP A 107 15.71 3.51 7.05
N PHE A 108 16.23 4.23 8.04
CA PHE A 108 16.91 5.51 7.83
C PHE A 108 18.43 5.39 7.75
N THR A 109 18.99 4.23 8.12
CA THR A 109 20.44 4.02 8.30
C THR A 109 21.03 2.99 7.34
N ARG A 110 20.22 2.08 6.80
CA ARG A 110 20.65 1.05 5.85
C ARG A 110 20.57 1.58 4.43
N ARG A 111 21.65 1.37 3.66
CA ARG A 111 21.71 1.67 2.22
C ARG A 111 21.21 0.50 1.36
N ASP A 112 21.17 -0.70 1.91
CA ASP A 112 20.74 -1.90 1.21
C ASP A 112 19.59 -2.59 1.95
N PHE A 113 18.44 -2.63 1.27
CA PHE A 113 17.21 -3.26 1.73
C PHE A 113 17.03 -4.68 1.18
N SER A 114 17.92 -5.14 0.30
CA SER A 114 17.84 -6.48 -0.31
C SER A 114 18.14 -7.61 0.69
N ALA A 115 18.94 -7.32 1.71
CA ALA A 115 19.29 -8.25 2.79
C ALA A 115 18.24 -8.34 3.92
N LEU A 116 17.10 -7.63 3.81
CA LEU A 116 16.02 -7.72 4.79
C LEU A 116 15.04 -8.81 4.38
N GLU A 117 14.67 -9.68 5.32
CA GLU A 117 13.55 -10.59 5.10
C GLU A 117 12.22 -9.83 5.18
N PRO A 118 11.44 -9.74 4.08
CA PRO A 118 10.15 -9.07 4.09
C PRO A 118 9.07 -9.99 4.68
N ASP A 119 7.98 -9.38 5.15
CA ASP A 119 6.81 -10.12 5.65
C ASP A 119 6.05 -10.78 4.49
N LEU A 120 6.07 -10.15 3.32
CA LEU A 120 5.60 -10.72 2.06
C LEU A 120 6.71 -10.58 1.01
N ARG A 121 7.29 -11.71 0.60
CA ARG A 121 8.30 -11.79 -0.46
C ARG A 121 7.62 -11.75 -1.82
N ARG A 122 7.43 -10.54 -2.38
CA ARG A 122 7.33 -10.34 -3.84
C ARG A 122 7.21 -8.88 -4.25
N CYS A 123 7.98 -7.98 -3.68
CA CYS A 123 8.13 -6.69 -4.35
C CYS A 123 7.38 -5.47 -3.72
N GLY A 124 8.03 -4.92 -2.71
CA GLY A 124 7.82 -3.78 -1.80
C GLY A 124 7.25 -2.45 -2.19
N LEU A 125 6.17 -2.28 -1.47
CA LEU A 125 5.80 -1.05 -0.84
C LEU A 125 5.67 -1.28 0.67
N THR A 126 5.73 -0.18 1.42
CA THR A 126 5.14 -0.16 2.77
C THR A 126 3.66 0.20 2.61
N ALA A 127 2.78 -0.79 2.43
CA ALA A 127 1.34 -0.56 2.35
C ALA A 127 0.70 -0.68 3.75
N CYS A 128 -0.21 0.24 4.07
CA CYS A 128 -0.98 0.25 5.32
C CYS A 128 -2.42 -0.15 5.01
N PHE A 129 -2.89 -1.28 5.57
CA PHE A 129 -4.32 -1.59 5.60
C PHE A 129 -4.87 -1.20 6.95
N ARG A 130 -5.77 -0.22 6.95
CA ARG A 130 -6.71 -0.03 8.04
C ARG A 130 -8.10 -0.25 7.46
N ALA A 131 -8.66 -1.44 7.70
CA ALA A 131 -10.11 -1.60 7.62
C ALA A 131 -10.72 -0.82 8.79
N LEU A 132 -11.67 0.07 8.47
CA LEU A 132 -12.60 0.64 9.44
C LEU A 132 -13.96 -0.02 9.20
#